data_AF-A0A820NUK2-F1
#
_entry.id   AF-A0A820NUK2-F1
#
_cell.length_a   1.000
_cell.length_b   1.000
_cell.length_c   1.000
_cell.angle_alpha   90.00
_cell.angle_beta   90.00
_cell.angle_gamma   90.00
#
_symmetry.space_group_name_H-M   'P 1'
#
loop_
_entity.id
_entity.type
_entity.pdbx_description
1 polymer ?
#
loop_
_entity_poly.entity_id
_entity_poly.type
_entity_poly.pdbx_seq_one_letter_code
_entity_poly.pdbx_strand_id
1 'polypeptide(L)'
;KDEFTIECPAVGVINKILIAHNNGGLAPGWFLDRILIEDVNTHHIYEFPCNRWLAKDEDDKQIARLLFPKAATEGKSFFILGEKKN
;
A
#
# COMPACT_ATOMS: atom_id res chain seq x y z
N LYS A 1 2.57 9.89 -7.28
CA LYS A 1 1.28 9.32 -6.84
C LYS A 1 0.64 8.77 -8.10
N ASP A 2 0.43 7.47 -8.17
CA ASP A 2 -0.26 6.84 -9.29
C ASP A 2 -1.66 6.44 -8.84
N GLU A 3 -2.61 6.48 -9.76
CA GLU A 3 -4.03 6.26 -9.50
C GLU A 3 -4.62 5.38 -10.60
N PHE A 4 -5.40 4.39 -10.20
CA PHE A 4 -5.95 3.38 -11.08
C PHE A 4 -7.37 3.04 -10.64
N THR A 5 -8.25 2.82 -11.62
CA THR A 5 -9.61 2.32 -11.39
C THR A 5 -9.70 0.91 -11.92
N ILE A 6 -10.21 -0.01 -11.10
CA ILE A 6 -10.36 -1.42 -11.45
C ILE A 6 -11.83 -1.78 -11.30
N GLU A 7 -12.44 -2.22 -12.39
CA GLU A 7 -13.79 -2.81 -12.35
C GLU A 7 -13.69 -4.27 -11.92
N CYS A 8 -14.44 -4.63 -10.89
CA CYS A 8 -14.53 -6.00 -10.40
C CYS A 8 -15.90 -6.29 -9.79
N PRO A 9 -16.30 -7.57 -9.67
CA PRO A 9 -17.48 -7.94 -8.89
C PRO A 9 -17.34 -7.54 -7.43
N ALA A 10 -18.44 -7.49 -6.69
CA ALA A 10 -18.42 -7.18 -5.26
C ALA A 10 -17.49 -8.14 -4.49
N VAL A 11 -16.34 -7.62 -4.05
CA VAL A 11 -15.32 -8.39 -3.32
C VAL A 11 -15.63 -8.46 -1.82
N GLY A 12 -16.56 -7.62 -1.34
CA GLY A 12 -16.89 -7.49 0.08
C GLY A 12 -15.76 -6.79 0.86
N VAL A 13 -15.52 -7.23 2.10
CA VAL A 13 -14.45 -6.67 2.94
C VAL A 13 -13.08 -7.11 2.43
N ILE A 14 -12.23 -6.15 2.09
CA ILE A 14 -10.88 -6.42 1.57
C ILE A 14 -9.94 -6.74 2.73
N ASN A 15 -9.54 -8.00 2.83
CA ASN A 15 -8.69 -8.49 3.94
C ASN A 15 -7.19 -8.50 3.65
N LYS A 16 -6.78 -8.50 2.37
CA LYS A 16 -5.38 -8.48 1.95
C LYS A 16 -5.26 -8.07 0.49
N ILE A 17 -4.11 -7.53 0.10
CA ILE A 17 -3.75 -7.24 -1.29
C ILE A 17 -2.33 -7.75 -1.59
N LEU A 18 -2.08 -8.12 -2.83
CA LEU A 18 -0.74 -8.42 -3.34
C LEU A 18 -0.36 -7.33 -4.33
N ILE A 19 0.71 -6.60 -4.05
CA ILE A 19 1.30 -5.62 -4.96
C ILE A 19 2.64 -6.16 -5.47
N ALA A 20 2.89 -6.04 -6.77
CA ALA A 20 4.13 -6.45 -7.41
C ALA A 20 4.41 -5.65 -8.67
N HIS A 21 5.68 -5.62 -9.09
CA HIS A 21 6.09 -5.09 -10.40
C HIS A 21 6.95 -6.13 -11.15
N ASN A 22 7.06 -5.97 -12.46
CA ASN A 22 7.78 -6.91 -13.34
C ASN A 22 9.31 -6.66 -13.40
N ASN A 23 9.82 -5.70 -12.61
CA ASN A 23 11.22 -5.27 -12.62
C ASN A 23 11.74 -4.78 -13.99
N GLY A 24 10.86 -4.26 -14.86
CA GLY A 24 11.24 -3.72 -16.16
C GLY A 24 11.73 -2.27 -16.13
N GLY A 25 12.55 -1.89 -17.11
CA GLY A 25 13.09 -0.52 -17.26
C GLY A 25 14.46 -0.31 -16.62
N LEU A 26 14.97 0.93 -16.70
CA LEU A 26 16.32 1.29 -16.21
C LEU A 26 16.41 1.45 -14.69
N ALA A 27 15.32 1.85 -14.04
CA ALA A 27 15.24 2.04 -12.60
C ALA A 27 13.90 1.49 -12.09
N PRO A 28 13.76 0.17 -11.95
CA PRO A 28 12.49 -0.48 -11.69
C PRO A 28 12.03 -0.42 -10.23
N GLY A 29 12.89 0.00 -9.31
CA GLY A 29 12.62 -0.05 -7.86
C GLY A 29 11.55 0.95 -7.42
N TRP A 30 10.58 0.47 -6.65
CA TRP A 30 9.47 1.29 -6.15
C TRP A 30 9.54 1.43 -4.64
N PHE A 31 9.69 2.65 -4.12
CA PHE A 31 9.41 2.89 -2.71
C PHE A 31 7.90 3.05 -2.52
N LEU A 32 7.29 2.10 -1.83
CA LEU A 32 5.84 2.13 -1.56
C LEU A 32 5.59 2.51 -0.10
N ASP A 33 5.04 3.71 0.12
CA ASP A 33 4.56 4.16 1.44
C ASP A 33 3.29 3.40 1.85
N ARG A 34 2.20 3.60 1.10
CA ARG A 34 0.89 2.95 1.34
C ARG A 34 0.06 2.83 0.06
N ILE A 35 -0.93 1.95 0.08
CA ILE A 35 -2.00 1.86 -0.92
C ILE A 35 -3.32 2.29 -0.29
N LEU A 36 -4.07 3.12 -1.00
CA LEU A 36 -5.45 3.49 -0.63
C LEU A 36 -6.39 2.87 -1.67
N ILE A 37 -7.39 2.13 -1.22
CA ILE A 37 -8.45 1.59 -2.07
C ILE A 37 -9.76 2.20 -1.60
N GLU A 38 -10.44 2.90 -2.50
CA GLU A 38 -11.80 3.39 -2.29
C GLU A 38 -12.78 2.45 -3.01
N ASP A 39 -13.76 1.93 -2.27
CA ASP A 39 -14.94 1.34 -2.89
C ASP A 39 -15.87 2.46 -3.35
N VAL A 40 -15.96 2.65 -4.67
CA VAL A 40 -16.74 3.74 -5.29
C VAL A 40 -18.24 3.69 -4.98
N ASN A 41 -18.78 2.53 -4.56
CA ASN A 41 -20.20 2.40 -4.24
C ASN A 41 -20.49 2.76 -2.78
N THR A 42 -19.55 2.45 -1.88
CA THR A 42 -19.73 2.64 -0.43
C THR A 42 -18.92 3.82 0.12
N HIS A 43 -18.02 4.39 -0.68
CA HIS A 43 -17.00 5.36 -0.31
C HIS A 43 -16.11 4.90 0.87
N HIS A 44 -16.06 3.59 1.14
CA HIS A 44 -15.20 3.05 2.16
C HIS A 44 -13.74 3.06 1.68
N ILE A 45 -12.84 3.57 2.51
CA ILE A 45 -11.41 3.67 2.20
C ILE A 45 -10.65 2.64 3.04
N TYR A 46 -9.96 1.74 2.36
CA TYR A 46 -9.02 0.79 2.94
C TYR A 46 -7.60 1.34 2.79
N GLU A 47 -6.85 1.42 3.90
CA GLU A 47 -5.44 1.80 3.90
C GLU A 47 -4.55 0.56 4.09
N PHE A 48 -3.58 0.35 3.21
CA PHE A 48 -2.60 -0.73 3.29
C PHE A 48 -1.19 -0.13 3.43
N PRO A 49 -0.66 0.02 4.65
CA PRO A 49 0.69 0.54 4.86
C PRO A 49 1.74 -0.46 4.38
N CYS A 50 2.82 0.05 3.79
CA CYS A 50 3.95 -0.74 3.31
C CYS A 50 5.28 -0.19 3.83
N ASN A 51 5.60 1.09 3.57
CA ASN A 51 6.83 1.80 3.96
C ASN A 51 8.13 1.04 3.64
N ARG A 52 8.19 0.43 2.45
CA ARG A 52 9.33 -0.42 2.03
C ARG A 52 9.60 -0.33 0.55
N TRP A 53 10.84 -0.65 0.18
CA TRP A 53 11.23 -0.77 -1.23
C TRP A 53 10.73 -2.09 -1.82
N LEU A 54 10.19 -2.04 -3.03
CA LEU A 54 9.96 -3.17 -3.90
C LEU A 54 11.01 -3.08 -5.02
N ALA A 55 12.15 -3.72 -4.81
CA ALA A 55 13.31 -3.64 -5.71
C ALA A 55 14.21 -4.86 -5.49
N LYS A 56 15.06 -5.20 -6.45
CA LYS A 56 16.03 -6.32 -6.29
C LYS A 56 17.35 -5.90 -5.66
N ASP A 57 17.62 -4.61 -5.63
CA ASP A 57 18.86 -3.97 -5.20
C ASP A 57 18.71 -3.17 -3.90
N GLU A 58 17.48 -3.00 -3.38
CA GLU A 58 17.18 -2.28 -2.14
C GLU A 58 16.44 -3.16 -1.11
N ASP A 59 16.49 -2.75 0.16
CA ASP A 59 15.79 -3.36 1.31
C ASP A 59 15.96 -4.91 1.37
N ASP A 60 14.88 -5.68 1.26
CA ASP A 60 14.88 -7.14 1.34
C ASP A 60 14.96 -7.84 -0.02
N LYS A 61 15.21 -7.07 -1.08
CA LYS A 61 15.36 -7.56 -2.46
C LYS A 61 14.09 -8.20 -3.04
N GLN A 62 12.92 -7.95 -2.44
CA GLN A 62 11.63 -8.44 -2.93
C GLN A 62 10.94 -7.39 -3.81
N ILE A 63 10.34 -7.86 -4.91
CA ILE A 63 9.58 -7.02 -5.86
C ILE A 63 8.06 -7.17 -5.72
N ALA A 64 7.62 -7.93 -4.72
CA ALA A 64 6.23 -8.22 -4.42
C ALA A 64 6.00 -8.24 -2.92
N ARG A 65 4.83 -7.76 -2.46
CA ARG A 65 4.44 -7.76 -1.04
C ARG A 65 2.97 -8.06 -0.87
N LEU A 66 2.67 -8.96 0.07
CA LEU A 66 1.32 -9.17 0.57
C LEU A 66 1.08 -8.19 1.73
N LEU A 67 0.09 -7.32 1.59
CA LEU A 67 -0.27 -6.30 2.57
C LEU A 67 -1.65 -6.60 3.16
N PHE A 68 -1.83 -6.18 4.40
CA PHE A 68 -3.09 -6.28 5.13
C PHE A 68 -3.61 -4.86 5.39
N PRO A 69 -4.93 -4.66 5.41
CA PRO A 69 -5.46 -3.35 5.71
C PRO A 69 -5.03 -2.98 7.12
N LYS A 70 -4.72 -1.71 7.34
CA LYS A 70 -4.69 -1.15 8.68
C LYS A 70 -6.03 -1.49 9.31
N ALA A 71 -6.01 -2.14 10.48
CA ALA A 71 -7.23 -2.49 11.20
C ALA A 71 -8.14 -1.26 11.20
N ALA A 72 -9.41 -1.43 10.82
CA ALA A 72 -10.38 -0.34 10.81
C ALA A 72 -10.40 0.26 12.21
N THR A 73 -9.66 1.36 12.41
CA THR A 73 -9.76 2.15 13.61
C THR A 73 -11.10 2.82 13.55
N GLU A 74 -12.14 2.13 13.98
CA GLU A 74 -13.26 2.80 14.63
C GLU A 74 -12.66 3.56 15.84
N GLY A 75 -12.26 4.80 15.61
CA GLY A 75 -11.77 5.70 16.65
C GLY A 75 -10.24 5.84 16.76
N LYS A 76 -9.79 7.05 16.40
CA LYS A 76 -8.59 7.76 16.88
C LYS A 76 -7.24 7.06 16.71
N SER A 77 -6.62 7.26 15.55
CA SER A 77 -5.15 7.26 15.44
C SER A 77 -4.60 8.61 15.90
N PHE A 78 -3.88 8.65 17.02
CA PHE A 78 -2.96 9.75 17.35
C PHE A 78 -1.59 9.42 16.75
N PHE A 79 -1.06 10.29 15.89
CA PHE A 79 0.33 10.21 15.44
C PHE A 79 1.17 11.16 16.29
N ILE A 80 2.18 10.63 16.98
CA ILE A 80 3.30 11.45 17.45
C ILE A 80 4.32 11.47 16.31
N LEU A 81 4.58 12.66 15.75
CA LEU A 81 5.70 12.88 14.84
C LEU A 81 6.99 12.84 15.66
N GLY A 82 7.74 11.75 15.54
CA GLY A 82 9.06 11.59 16.17
C GLY A 82 10.07 12.55 15.54
N GLU A 83 10.82 13.23 16.40
CA GLU A 83 11.75 14.31 16.06
C GLU A 83 12.94 13.84 15.20
N LYS A 84 13.41 14.77 14.36
CA LYS A 84 14.65 14.72 13.59
C LYS A 84 15.84 14.52 14.53
N LYS A 85 16.57 13.41 14.38
CA LYS A 85 17.96 13.34 14.86
C LYS A 85 18.86 13.93 13.78
N ASN A 86 19.73 14.86 14.20
CA ASN A 86 20.79 15.45 13.38
C ASN A 86 21.66 14.40 12.71
#